data_AF-A0A258FLW2-F1
#
_entry.id   AF-A0A258FLW2-F1
#
_cell.length_a   1.000
_cell.length_b   1.000
_cell.length_c   1.000
_cell.angle_alpha   90.00
_cell.angle_beta   90.00
_cell.angle_gamma   90.00
#
_symmetry.space_group_name_H-M   'P 1'
#
loop_
_entity.id
_entity.type
_entity.pdbx_description
1 polymer ?
#
loop_
_entity_poly.entity_id
_entity_poly.type
_entity_poly.pdbx_seq_one_letter_code
_entity_poly.pdbx_strand_id
1 'polypeptide(L)'
;REHGVAAHYVREAPKDILACPAALKRHLAIKNRAEEPGLDATAQVGVDFLQLVRLGLRRADDALILDTLKLVDALLKADTPSGPVWHRYNGDGYGEHADGRPFDGSGRGRGWPLLVGERGHHALARGDDPLPYLHAMNAMASAAGLLPEQVWDAAPLPQRHLQPGRPTGSAMPLAWAHAEFVKLAVSHASGQVFDRPAAVWQRYAGKSPAAATWVWTPGARIGHLAAGRDLLILLPQPAVLHLGFDGWNHGFDRPTQPLGLALHGLKLDAAQLRSYRVLDFTWQGMDGAWLGEDFQLLLAT
;
A
#
# COMPACT_ATOMS: atom_id res chain seq x y z
N ARG A 1 -17.64 10.72 3.30
CA ARG A 1 -18.85 11.02 4.11
C ARG A 1 -19.85 9.86 4.07
N GLU A 2 -19.98 9.16 2.95
CA GLU A 2 -20.52 7.79 2.94
C GLU A 2 -19.73 6.91 3.92
N HIS A 3 -20.40 6.04 4.67
CA HIS A 3 -19.86 5.23 5.79
C HIS A 3 -19.36 6.00 7.03
N GLY A 4 -19.52 7.33 7.10
CA GLY A 4 -19.18 8.11 8.31
C GLY A 4 -17.70 7.97 8.70
N VAL A 5 -16.81 7.99 7.71
CA VAL A 5 -15.35 8.05 7.85
C VAL A 5 -14.85 9.44 7.47
N ALA A 6 -13.82 9.94 8.16
CA ALA A 6 -13.24 11.25 7.90
C ALA A 6 -12.25 11.20 6.72
N ALA A 7 -11.41 10.17 6.69
CA ALA A 7 -10.45 9.89 5.63
C ALA A 7 -10.13 8.39 5.58
N HIS A 8 -9.54 7.91 4.49
CA HIS A 8 -9.11 6.51 4.35
C HIS A 8 -7.82 6.39 3.53
N TYR A 9 -7.11 5.28 3.70
CA TYR A 9 -6.08 4.87 2.75
C TYR A 9 -6.74 4.36 1.48
N VAL A 10 -6.29 4.86 0.32
CA VAL A 10 -6.64 4.29 -0.98
C VAL A 10 -5.85 3.00 -1.22
N ARG A 11 -6.37 2.10 -2.06
CA ARG A 11 -5.68 0.88 -2.48
C ARG A 11 -4.32 1.19 -3.10
N GLU A 12 -4.32 2.09 -4.08
CA GLU A 12 -3.13 2.52 -4.81
C GLU A 12 -3.30 3.99 -5.19
N ALA A 13 -2.25 4.79 -4.96
CA ALA A 13 -2.22 6.18 -5.39
C ALA A 13 -1.47 6.29 -6.72
N PRO A 14 -1.89 7.19 -7.63
CA PRO A 14 -1.14 7.48 -8.85
C PRO A 14 0.26 7.99 -8.53
N LYS A 15 1.24 7.66 -9.39
CA LYS A 15 2.67 7.98 -9.16
C LYS A 15 2.94 9.47 -8.90
N ASP A 16 2.16 10.34 -9.50
CA ASP A 16 2.32 11.80 -9.43
C ASP A 16 1.63 12.44 -8.22
N ILE A 17 1.04 11.66 -7.32
CA ILE A 17 0.40 12.18 -6.10
C ILE A 17 1.33 13.05 -5.24
N LEU A 18 2.63 12.77 -5.29
CA LEU A 18 3.65 13.51 -4.55
C LEU A 18 3.87 14.94 -5.09
N ALA A 19 3.50 15.19 -6.34
CA ALA A 19 3.55 16.50 -6.97
C ALA A 19 2.17 17.16 -7.10
N CYS A 20 1.14 16.35 -7.33
CA CYS A 20 -0.20 16.83 -7.64
C CYS A 20 -1.25 16.06 -6.81
N PRO A 21 -1.76 16.65 -5.70
CA PRO A 21 -2.84 16.06 -4.90
C PRO A 21 -4.08 15.67 -5.72
N ALA A 22 -4.41 16.45 -6.76
CA ALA A 22 -5.55 16.19 -7.65
C ALA A 22 -5.39 14.89 -8.46
N ALA A 23 -4.19 14.31 -8.53
CA ALA A 23 -3.95 13.04 -9.20
C ALA A 23 -4.86 11.92 -8.68
N LEU A 24 -5.24 11.93 -7.39
CA LEU A 24 -6.17 10.94 -6.82
C LEU A 24 -7.54 10.86 -7.52
N LYS A 25 -7.91 11.87 -8.31
CA LYS A 25 -9.13 11.87 -9.14
C LYS A 25 -8.99 11.17 -10.48
N ARG A 26 -7.82 10.60 -10.78
CA ARG A 26 -7.61 9.79 -11.98
C ARG A 26 -8.20 8.40 -11.81
N HIS A 27 -8.76 7.89 -12.90
CA HIS A 27 -9.19 6.50 -13.00
C HIS A 27 -7.98 5.58 -13.06
N LEU A 28 -7.99 4.53 -12.24
CA LEU A 28 -6.98 3.48 -12.26
C LEU A 28 -7.61 2.19 -12.77
N ALA A 29 -6.93 1.53 -13.71
CA ALA A 29 -7.44 0.31 -14.33
C ALA A 29 -7.60 -0.81 -13.30
N ILE A 30 -8.71 -1.53 -13.37
CA ILE A 30 -8.94 -2.72 -12.57
C ILE A 30 -8.91 -3.96 -13.45
N LYS A 31 -7.89 -4.78 -13.25
CA LYS A 31 -7.66 -5.99 -14.03
C LYS A 31 -8.80 -7.00 -13.86
N ASN A 32 -8.88 -7.91 -14.83
CA ASN A 32 -9.71 -9.10 -14.81
C ASN A 32 -11.23 -8.81 -14.81
N ARG A 33 -11.60 -7.71 -15.46
CA ARG A 33 -12.98 -7.31 -15.66
C ARG A 33 -13.34 -7.36 -17.14
N ALA A 34 -14.59 -7.74 -17.42
CA ALA A 34 -15.13 -7.65 -18.78
C ALA A 34 -15.29 -6.17 -19.21
N GLU A 35 -15.66 -5.31 -18.25
CA GLU A 35 -15.79 -3.87 -18.43
C GLU A 35 -15.03 -3.13 -17.32
N GLU A 36 -14.27 -2.12 -17.69
CA GLU A 36 -13.54 -1.28 -16.72
C GLU A 36 -14.54 -0.46 -15.88
N PRO A 37 -14.48 -0.55 -14.54
CA PRO A 37 -15.46 0.09 -13.68
C PRO A 37 -15.30 1.62 -13.57
N GLY A 38 -14.23 2.20 -14.14
CA GLY A 38 -14.02 3.64 -14.19
C GLY A 38 -13.84 4.30 -12.82
N LEU A 39 -13.35 3.57 -11.82
CA LEU A 39 -13.17 4.09 -10.47
C LEU A 39 -11.92 4.96 -10.38
N ASP A 40 -12.07 6.17 -9.82
CA ASP A 40 -10.95 7.00 -9.40
C ASP A 40 -10.16 6.36 -8.25
N ALA A 41 -8.92 6.79 -8.02
CA ALA A 41 -8.09 6.23 -6.96
C ALA A 41 -8.74 6.39 -5.57
N THR A 42 -9.49 7.47 -5.33
CA THR A 42 -10.20 7.68 -4.05
C THR A 42 -11.31 6.67 -3.81
N ALA A 43 -11.91 6.13 -4.87
CA ALA A 43 -12.95 5.12 -4.82
C ALA A 43 -12.40 3.68 -4.79
N GLN A 44 -11.10 3.46 -4.99
CA GLN A 44 -10.47 2.14 -4.87
C GLN A 44 -9.93 1.92 -3.46
N VAL A 45 -10.52 0.98 -2.74
CA VAL A 45 -10.23 0.65 -1.35
C VAL A 45 -9.81 -0.81 -1.27
N GLY A 46 -8.71 -1.07 -0.58
CA GLY A 46 -8.15 -2.41 -0.37
C GLY A 46 -7.75 -2.64 1.08
N VAL A 47 -7.41 -3.88 1.40
CA VAL A 47 -7.01 -4.28 2.76
C VAL A 47 -5.53 -4.06 3.06
N ASP A 48 -4.71 -3.79 2.03
CA ASP A 48 -3.24 -3.76 2.08
C ASP A 48 -2.68 -2.73 3.08
N PHE A 49 -3.44 -1.69 3.42
CA PHE A 49 -3.04 -0.69 4.40
C PHE A 49 -2.74 -1.29 5.79
N LEU A 50 -3.30 -2.46 6.12
CA LEU A 50 -3.00 -3.18 7.36
C LEU A 50 -1.51 -3.56 7.48
N GLN A 51 -0.81 -3.67 6.35
CA GLN A 51 0.64 -3.88 6.35
C GLN A 51 1.40 -2.72 7.02
N LEU A 52 0.87 -1.49 7.01
CA LEU A 52 1.45 -0.37 7.75
C LEU A 52 1.49 -0.65 9.26
N VAL A 53 0.47 -1.31 9.80
CA VAL A 53 0.42 -1.71 11.21
C VAL A 53 1.28 -2.95 11.45
N ARG A 54 1.17 -3.95 10.58
CA ARG A 54 1.93 -5.22 10.66
C ARG A 54 3.43 -4.95 10.72
N LEU A 55 3.92 -4.06 9.84
CA LEU A 55 5.32 -3.66 9.75
C LEU A 55 5.74 -2.60 10.79
N GLY A 56 4.84 -2.09 11.63
CA GLY A 56 5.18 -1.14 12.69
C GLY A 56 5.34 0.32 12.25
N LEU A 57 4.80 0.70 11.08
CA LEU A 57 4.82 2.05 10.51
C LEU A 57 3.63 2.90 10.96
N ARG A 58 2.53 2.27 11.37
CA ARG A 58 1.33 2.89 11.95
C ARG A 58 0.91 2.16 13.22
N ARG A 59 0.31 2.88 14.17
CA ARG A 59 -0.33 2.27 15.33
C ARG A 59 -1.63 1.61 14.90
N ALA A 60 -1.98 0.51 15.56
CA ALA A 60 -3.21 -0.23 15.26
C ALA A 60 -4.50 0.54 15.62
N ASP A 61 -4.38 1.53 16.51
CA ASP A 61 -5.43 2.44 16.98
C ASP A 61 -5.36 3.85 16.35
N ASP A 62 -4.52 4.04 15.34
CA ASP A 62 -4.46 5.31 14.59
C ASP A 62 -5.82 5.60 13.92
N ALA A 63 -6.31 6.84 14.02
CA ALA A 63 -7.64 7.21 13.55
C ALA A 63 -7.85 6.90 12.06
N LEU A 64 -6.83 7.10 11.22
CA LEU A 64 -6.92 6.82 9.79
C LEU A 64 -6.96 5.31 9.51
N ILE A 65 -6.26 4.50 10.32
CA ILE A 65 -6.37 3.04 10.28
C ILE A 65 -7.80 2.62 10.62
N LEU A 66 -8.38 3.13 11.71
CA LEU A 66 -9.73 2.76 12.15
C LEU A 66 -10.82 3.18 11.16
N ASP A 67 -10.73 4.38 10.62
CA ASP A 67 -11.65 4.85 9.58
C ASP A 67 -11.54 4.00 8.31
N THR A 68 -10.32 3.66 7.89
CA THR A 68 -10.12 2.77 6.72
C THR A 68 -10.69 1.37 6.98
N LEU A 69 -10.53 0.82 8.20
CA LEU A 69 -11.11 -0.48 8.57
C LEU A 69 -12.63 -0.47 8.47
N LYS A 70 -13.27 0.58 8.98
CA LYS A 70 -14.73 0.74 8.89
C LYS A 70 -15.21 0.74 7.44
N LEU A 71 -14.50 1.42 6.55
CA LEU A 71 -14.81 1.45 5.13
C LEU A 71 -14.58 0.08 4.47
N VAL A 72 -13.44 -0.57 4.75
CA VAL A 72 -13.12 -1.92 4.26
C VAL A 72 -14.16 -2.94 4.72
N ASP A 73 -14.61 -2.87 5.97
CA ASP A 73 -15.60 -3.80 6.49
C ASP A 73 -16.98 -3.58 5.85
N ALA A 74 -17.32 -2.34 5.51
CA ALA A 74 -18.56 -2.05 4.80
C ALA A 74 -18.53 -2.49 3.32
N LEU A 75 -17.37 -2.41 2.66
CA LEU A 75 -17.26 -2.63 1.22
C LEU A 75 -16.76 -4.03 0.83
N LEU A 76 -15.89 -4.63 1.63
CA LEU A 76 -15.10 -5.81 1.25
C LEU A 76 -15.36 -7.03 2.11
N LYS A 77 -16.07 -6.91 3.23
CA LYS A 77 -16.38 -8.04 4.11
C LYS A 77 -17.58 -8.82 3.57
N ALA A 78 -17.44 -10.14 3.55
CA ALA A 78 -18.53 -11.07 3.37
C ALA A 78 -18.63 -11.99 4.59
N ASP A 79 -19.84 -12.13 5.14
CA ASP A 79 -20.11 -13.09 6.21
C ASP A 79 -20.49 -14.44 5.61
N THR A 80 -19.79 -15.50 6.01
CA THR A 80 -20.03 -16.87 5.54
C THR A 80 -20.27 -17.82 6.73
N PRO A 81 -20.82 -19.02 6.50
CA PRO A 81 -20.93 -20.04 7.55
C PRO A 81 -19.59 -20.44 8.17
N SER A 82 -18.46 -20.25 7.47
CA SER A 82 -17.10 -20.51 7.98
C SER A 82 -16.50 -19.31 8.73
N GLY A 83 -17.25 -18.21 8.89
CA GLY A 83 -16.79 -16.95 9.46
C GLY A 83 -16.65 -15.83 8.42
N PRO A 84 -16.29 -14.63 8.88
CA PRO A 84 -16.11 -13.47 8.01
C PRO A 84 -14.87 -13.63 7.12
N VAL A 85 -14.97 -13.18 5.88
CA VAL A 85 -13.88 -13.17 4.90
C VAL A 85 -13.86 -11.83 4.17
N TRP A 86 -12.69 -11.41 3.65
CA TRP A 86 -12.56 -10.16 2.91
C TRP A 86 -12.11 -10.39 1.48
N HIS A 87 -12.62 -9.56 0.57
CA HIS A 87 -12.07 -9.38 -0.77
C HIS A 87 -10.80 -8.53 -0.71
N ARG A 88 -9.93 -8.65 -1.72
CA ARG A 88 -8.68 -7.86 -1.80
C ARG A 88 -8.96 -6.36 -1.90
N TYR A 89 -9.86 -5.99 -2.80
CA TYR A 89 -10.29 -4.61 -3.04
C TYR A 89 -11.62 -4.59 -3.80
N ASN A 90 -12.29 -3.44 -3.81
CA ASN A 90 -13.58 -3.30 -4.48
C ASN A 90 -13.42 -3.32 -6.00
N GLY A 91 -14.28 -4.07 -6.69
CA GLY A 91 -14.16 -4.24 -8.14
C GLY A 91 -13.10 -5.26 -8.57
N ASP A 92 -12.52 -6.03 -7.65
CA ASP A 92 -11.57 -7.09 -7.99
C ASP A 92 -12.18 -8.19 -8.88
N GLY A 93 -11.63 -8.40 -10.08
CA GLY A 93 -12.15 -9.34 -11.08
C GLY A 93 -11.55 -10.74 -11.08
N TYR A 94 -10.55 -11.02 -10.25
CA TYR A 94 -9.82 -12.29 -10.33
C TYR A 94 -10.48 -13.38 -9.47
N GLY A 95 -11.43 -14.10 -10.07
CA GLY A 95 -12.13 -15.25 -9.49
C GLY A 95 -13.24 -15.73 -10.43
N GLU A 96 -14.01 -16.73 -10.00
CA GLU A 96 -15.08 -17.32 -10.81
C GLU A 96 -16.10 -16.27 -11.30
N HIS A 97 -16.84 -16.63 -12.36
CA HIS A 97 -18.00 -15.87 -12.83
C HIS A 97 -19.17 -15.93 -11.83
N ALA A 98 -20.16 -15.05 -12.00
CA ALA A 98 -21.35 -15.01 -11.14
C ALA A 98 -22.13 -16.34 -11.13
N ASP A 99 -22.10 -17.08 -12.25
CA ASP A 99 -22.71 -18.41 -12.43
C ASP A 99 -21.81 -19.57 -11.97
N GLY A 100 -20.66 -19.27 -11.37
CA GLY A 100 -19.70 -20.26 -10.89
C GLY A 100 -18.84 -20.90 -11.98
N ARG A 101 -18.86 -20.40 -13.23
CA ARG A 101 -17.87 -20.81 -14.22
C ARG A 101 -16.44 -20.46 -13.76
N PRO A 102 -15.45 -21.32 -14.06
CA PRO A 102 -14.05 -21.03 -13.75
C PRO A 102 -13.60 -19.69 -14.32
N PHE A 103 -12.64 -19.07 -13.65
CA PHE A 103 -11.97 -17.88 -14.13
C PHE A 103 -11.28 -18.15 -15.49
N ASP A 104 -11.50 -17.25 -16.45
CA ASP A 104 -11.00 -17.36 -17.83
C ASP A 104 -10.23 -16.12 -18.30
N GLY A 105 -9.84 -15.26 -17.35
CA GLY A 105 -9.24 -13.94 -17.62
C GLY A 105 -10.09 -12.80 -17.07
N SER A 106 -11.39 -13.02 -16.90
CA SER A 106 -12.32 -12.11 -16.24
C SER A 106 -13.23 -12.82 -15.23
N GLY A 107 -13.81 -12.06 -14.29
CA GLY A 107 -14.79 -12.60 -13.36
C GLY A 107 -15.03 -11.72 -12.15
N ARG A 108 -15.22 -12.36 -11.00
CA ARG A 108 -15.41 -11.69 -9.70
C ARG A 108 -14.49 -12.34 -8.68
N GLY A 109 -13.58 -11.55 -8.13
CA GLY A 109 -12.74 -11.94 -7.00
C GLY A 109 -13.58 -12.30 -5.80
N ARG A 110 -13.13 -13.29 -5.05
CA ARG A 110 -13.85 -13.87 -3.91
C ARG A 110 -13.16 -13.54 -2.59
N GLY A 111 -13.66 -14.06 -1.48
CA GLY A 111 -13.06 -13.92 -0.16
C GLY A 111 -11.74 -14.68 -0.03
N TRP A 112 -10.72 -14.09 0.60
CA TRP A 112 -9.40 -14.69 0.79
C TRP A 112 -9.17 -15.06 2.26
N PRO A 113 -8.96 -16.35 2.61
CA PRO A 113 -8.61 -16.76 3.97
C PRO A 113 -7.32 -16.10 4.49
N LEU A 114 -6.38 -15.79 3.58
CA LEU A 114 -5.18 -15.01 3.89
C LEU A 114 -5.52 -13.69 4.62
N LEU A 115 -6.52 -12.95 4.12
CA LEU A 115 -6.89 -11.64 4.64
C LEU A 115 -7.60 -11.71 6.00
N VAL A 116 -8.21 -12.85 6.31
CA VAL A 116 -8.71 -13.17 7.66
C VAL A 116 -7.53 -13.24 8.64
N GLY A 117 -6.43 -13.88 8.25
CA GLY A 117 -5.20 -13.95 9.03
C GLY A 117 -4.54 -12.58 9.23
N GLU A 118 -4.49 -11.76 8.18
CA GLU A 118 -3.97 -10.39 8.29
C GLU A 118 -4.82 -9.52 9.22
N ARG A 119 -6.16 -9.68 9.18
CA ARG A 119 -7.07 -9.03 10.12
C ARG A 119 -6.83 -9.50 11.56
N GLY A 120 -6.58 -10.79 11.76
CA GLY A 120 -6.21 -11.34 13.07
C GLY A 120 -4.95 -10.72 13.65
N HIS A 121 -3.92 -10.47 12.83
CA HIS A 121 -2.70 -9.77 13.29
C HIS A 121 -2.99 -8.32 13.69
N HIS A 122 -3.90 -7.64 12.98
CA HIS A 122 -4.33 -6.30 13.37
C HIS A 122 -5.10 -6.31 14.71
N ALA A 123 -6.02 -7.26 14.91
CA ALA A 123 -6.72 -7.45 16.18
C ALA A 123 -5.73 -7.67 17.33
N LEU A 124 -4.77 -8.58 17.17
CA LEU A 124 -3.70 -8.78 18.15
C LEU A 124 -2.90 -7.49 18.42
N ALA A 125 -2.57 -6.72 17.38
CA ALA A 125 -1.84 -5.46 17.54
C ALA A 125 -2.63 -4.38 18.29
N ARG A 126 -3.95 -4.51 18.40
CA ARG A 126 -4.82 -3.69 19.24
C ARG A 126 -4.98 -4.22 20.67
N GLY A 127 -4.45 -5.41 20.96
CA GLY A 127 -4.67 -6.12 22.22
C GLY A 127 -5.96 -6.94 22.26
N ASP A 128 -6.62 -7.14 21.11
CA ASP A 128 -7.81 -7.98 20.97
C ASP A 128 -7.39 -9.46 20.76
N ASP A 129 -8.29 -10.41 21.02
CA ASP A 129 -8.03 -11.85 20.84
C ASP A 129 -8.03 -12.24 19.34
N PRO A 130 -6.93 -12.76 18.77
CA PRO A 130 -6.89 -13.20 17.38
C PRO A 130 -7.48 -14.60 17.15
N LEU A 131 -7.81 -15.36 18.21
CA LEU A 131 -8.26 -16.75 18.09
C LEU A 131 -9.50 -16.95 17.18
N PRO A 132 -10.51 -16.06 17.16
CA PRO A 132 -11.63 -16.18 16.23
C PRO A 132 -11.22 -16.18 14.75
N TYR A 133 -10.14 -15.47 14.40
CA TYR A 133 -9.63 -15.42 13.02
C TYR A 133 -8.92 -16.72 12.63
N LEU A 134 -8.18 -17.34 13.56
CA LEU A 134 -7.60 -18.67 13.36
C LEU A 134 -8.69 -19.72 13.14
N HIS A 135 -9.76 -19.69 13.95
CA HIS A 135 -10.90 -20.59 13.78
C HIS A 135 -11.59 -20.39 12.42
N ALA A 136 -11.80 -19.16 11.99
CA ALA A 136 -12.39 -18.86 10.69
C ALA A 136 -11.51 -19.37 9.53
N MET A 137 -10.20 -19.10 9.56
CA MET A 137 -9.26 -19.65 8.56
C MET A 137 -9.35 -21.18 8.51
N ASN A 138 -9.32 -21.85 9.67
CA ASN A 138 -9.40 -23.31 9.74
C ASN A 138 -10.73 -23.85 9.18
N ALA A 139 -11.86 -23.18 9.42
CA ALA A 139 -13.17 -23.57 8.88
C ALA A 139 -13.25 -23.42 7.35
N MET A 140 -12.46 -22.51 6.78
CA MET A 140 -12.33 -22.28 5.34
C MET A 140 -11.45 -23.31 4.61
N ALA A 141 -10.70 -24.14 5.35
CA ALA A 141 -9.86 -25.19 4.76
C ALA A 141 -10.70 -26.30 4.11
N SER A 142 -10.07 -27.03 3.19
CA SER A 142 -10.65 -28.28 2.68
C SER A 142 -10.70 -29.37 3.77
N ALA A 143 -11.36 -30.48 3.48
CA ALA A 143 -11.40 -31.64 4.38
C ALA A 143 -10.01 -32.20 4.73
N ALA A 144 -8.99 -31.96 3.89
CA ALA A 144 -7.61 -32.34 4.14
C ALA A 144 -6.80 -31.29 4.92
N GLY A 145 -7.43 -30.21 5.39
CA GLY A 145 -6.77 -29.12 6.12
C GLY A 145 -5.99 -28.15 5.22
N LEU A 146 -6.21 -28.19 3.90
CA LEU A 146 -5.53 -27.29 2.96
C LEU A 146 -6.29 -25.97 2.86
N LEU A 147 -5.63 -24.87 3.23
CA LEU A 147 -6.14 -23.51 3.02
C LEU A 147 -6.05 -23.10 1.54
N PRO A 148 -7.16 -22.66 0.93
CA PRO A 148 -7.17 -22.19 -0.45
C PRO A 148 -6.72 -20.73 -0.54
N GLU A 149 -6.48 -20.27 -1.77
CA GLU A 149 -6.36 -18.85 -2.09
C GLU A 149 -7.68 -18.13 -1.86
N GLN A 150 -8.80 -18.68 -2.34
CA GLN A 150 -10.12 -18.07 -2.24
C GLN A 150 -11.19 -19.05 -1.77
N VAL A 151 -12.22 -18.51 -1.11
CA VAL A 151 -13.45 -19.21 -0.74
C VAL A 151 -14.67 -18.56 -1.37
N TRP A 152 -15.69 -19.37 -1.65
CA TRP A 152 -16.93 -18.88 -2.23
C TRP A 152 -17.71 -18.05 -1.21
N ASP A 153 -18.21 -16.89 -1.62
CA ASP A 153 -18.85 -15.88 -0.76
C ASP A 153 -20.25 -15.46 -1.24
N ALA A 154 -20.85 -16.26 -2.13
CA ALA A 154 -22.18 -16.02 -2.67
C ALA A 154 -23.12 -17.17 -2.33
N ALA A 155 -24.36 -17.08 -2.80
CA ALA A 155 -25.33 -18.17 -2.71
C ALA A 155 -24.75 -19.50 -3.21
N PRO A 156 -25.09 -20.65 -2.60
CA PRO A 156 -24.53 -21.93 -2.98
C PRO A 156 -24.87 -22.29 -4.43
N LEU A 157 -23.92 -22.91 -5.13
CA LEU A 157 -24.11 -23.47 -6.48
C LEU A 157 -23.72 -24.96 -6.45
N PRO A 158 -24.63 -25.86 -6.02
CA PRO A 158 -24.33 -27.29 -5.86
C PRO A 158 -23.82 -27.96 -7.14
N GLN A 159 -24.37 -27.57 -8.30
CA GLN A 159 -23.97 -28.09 -9.62
C GLN A 159 -22.51 -27.75 -9.99
N ARG A 160 -21.91 -26.77 -9.31
CA ARG A 160 -20.51 -26.34 -9.46
C ARG A 160 -19.65 -26.74 -8.27
N HIS A 161 -20.21 -27.45 -7.29
CA HIS A 161 -19.57 -27.77 -6.01
C HIS A 161 -19.10 -26.52 -5.23
N LEU A 162 -19.75 -25.37 -5.42
CA LEU A 162 -19.41 -24.13 -4.71
C LEU A 162 -20.37 -23.91 -3.53
N GLN A 163 -19.80 -23.77 -2.35
CA GLN A 163 -20.55 -23.58 -1.10
C GLN A 163 -19.99 -22.38 -0.33
N PRO A 164 -20.84 -21.51 0.26
CA PRO A 164 -20.38 -20.33 0.99
C PRO A 164 -19.38 -20.71 2.10
N GLY A 165 -18.25 -20.03 2.17
CA GLY A 165 -17.18 -20.27 3.13
C GLY A 165 -16.29 -21.49 2.82
N ARG A 166 -16.44 -22.13 1.65
CA ARG A 166 -15.63 -23.28 1.21
C ARG A 166 -14.73 -22.93 0.02
N PRO A 167 -13.64 -23.70 -0.20
CA PRO A 167 -12.70 -23.45 -1.30
C PRO A 167 -13.38 -23.28 -2.67
N THR A 168 -12.86 -22.35 -3.47
CA THR A 168 -13.24 -22.23 -4.90
C THR A 168 -12.34 -23.10 -5.79
N GLY A 169 -12.35 -22.87 -7.11
CA GLY A 169 -11.41 -23.49 -8.06
C GLY A 169 -10.04 -22.80 -8.13
N SER A 170 -9.79 -21.80 -7.28
CA SER A 170 -8.48 -21.13 -7.14
C SER A 170 -7.41 -22.06 -6.55
N ALA A 171 -6.16 -21.58 -6.47
CA ALA A 171 -5.04 -22.38 -6.00
C ALA A 171 -5.29 -22.93 -4.57
N MET A 172 -5.10 -24.25 -4.39
CA MET A 172 -5.17 -24.91 -3.10
C MET A 172 -4.21 -26.11 -3.05
N PRO A 173 -3.24 -26.16 -2.13
CA PRO A 173 -3.00 -25.19 -1.06
C PRO A 173 -2.36 -23.88 -1.56
N LEU A 174 -2.75 -22.75 -0.98
CA LEU A 174 -1.97 -21.51 -1.08
C LEU A 174 -0.94 -21.47 0.05
N ALA A 175 0.35 -21.58 -0.29
CA ALA A 175 1.44 -21.55 0.70
C ALA A 175 1.44 -20.27 1.55
N TRP A 176 1.08 -19.12 0.96
CA TRP A 176 0.95 -17.86 1.68
C TRP A 176 -0.17 -17.89 2.74
N ALA A 177 -1.36 -18.41 2.43
CA ALA A 177 -2.43 -18.53 3.42
C ALA A 177 -2.02 -19.44 4.60
N HIS A 178 -1.28 -20.52 4.33
CA HIS A 178 -0.73 -21.37 5.39
C HIS A 178 0.33 -20.66 6.23
N ALA A 179 1.24 -19.91 5.58
CA ALA A 179 2.22 -19.11 6.30
C ALA A 179 1.55 -18.06 7.19
N GLU A 180 0.48 -17.41 6.72
CA GLU A 180 -0.27 -16.44 7.52
C GLU A 180 -0.95 -17.09 8.73
N PHE A 181 -1.54 -18.28 8.55
CA PHE A 181 -2.12 -19.05 9.66
C PHE A 181 -1.07 -19.37 10.73
N VAL A 182 0.09 -19.90 10.32
CA VAL A 182 1.18 -20.23 11.24
C VAL A 182 1.71 -18.98 11.95
N LYS A 183 1.93 -17.89 11.22
CA LYS A 183 2.37 -16.62 11.80
C LYS A 183 1.36 -16.08 12.81
N LEU A 184 0.05 -16.17 12.54
CA LEU A 184 -0.98 -15.72 13.47
C LEU A 184 -1.03 -16.60 14.72
N ALA A 185 -0.91 -17.92 14.58
CA ALA A 185 -0.87 -18.86 15.70
C ALA A 185 0.33 -18.61 16.62
N VAL A 186 1.52 -18.41 16.04
CA VAL A 186 2.73 -18.04 16.80
C VAL A 186 2.58 -16.66 17.44
N SER A 187 1.95 -15.72 16.74
CA SER A 187 1.70 -14.37 17.27
C SER A 187 0.75 -14.40 18.47
N HIS A 188 -0.31 -15.21 18.39
CA HIS A 188 -1.23 -15.44 19.51
C HIS A 188 -0.50 -16.03 20.72
N ALA A 189 0.30 -17.09 20.51
CA ALA A 189 1.03 -17.75 21.59
C ALA A 189 2.09 -16.84 22.25
N SER A 190 2.69 -15.92 21.50
CA SER A 190 3.72 -15.00 21.99
C SER A 190 3.17 -13.64 22.47
N GLY A 191 1.89 -13.35 22.23
CA GLY A 191 1.27 -12.06 22.57
C GLY A 191 1.76 -10.87 21.74
N GLN A 192 2.48 -11.11 20.64
CA GLN A 192 3.03 -10.06 19.77
C GLN A 192 2.96 -10.47 18.30
N VAL A 193 2.90 -9.49 17.39
CA VAL A 193 2.97 -9.76 15.94
C VAL A 193 4.35 -10.32 15.60
N PHE A 194 4.40 -11.62 15.29
CA PHE A 194 5.63 -12.41 15.20
C PHE A 194 6.65 -11.87 14.19
N ASP A 195 6.20 -11.46 13.00
CA ASP A 195 7.07 -11.05 11.90
C ASP A 195 7.19 -9.52 11.73
N ARG A 196 6.85 -8.75 12.78
CA ARG A 196 7.10 -7.31 12.78
C ARG A 196 8.61 -7.05 12.86
N PRO A 197 9.21 -6.31 11.91
CA PRO A 197 10.64 -6.03 11.97
C PRO A 197 10.98 -5.17 13.20
N ALA A 198 11.77 -5.72 14.13
CA ALA A 198 12.10 -5.04 15.40
C ALA A 198 12.75 -3.67 15.20
N ALA A 199 13.67 -3.54 14.24
CA ALA A 199 14.33 -2.27 13.92
C ALA A 199 13.34 -1.19 13.43
N VAL A 200 12.31 -1.59 12.67
CA VAL A 200 11.26 -0.67 12.19
C VAL A 200 10.40 -0.22 13.37
N TRP A 201 10.01 -1.15 14.25
CA TRP A 201 9.26 -0.80 15.46
C TRP A 201 10.04 0.10 16.42
N GLN A 202 11.33 -0.19 16.67
CA GLN A 202 12.18 0.66 17.51
C GLN A 202 12.32 2.08 16.96
N ARG A 203 12.40 2.21 15.63
CA ARG A 203 12.55 3.51 14.98
C ARG A 203 11.25 4.32 14.96
N TYR A 204 10.14 3.70 14.58
CA TYR A 204 8.89 4.42 14.30
C TYR A 204 7.86 4.29 15.41
N ALA A 205 7.83 3.16 16.13
CA ALA A 205 6.83 2.84 17.14
C ALA A 205 5.39 3.09 16.65
N GLY A 206 5.11 2.80 15.37
CA GLY A 206 3.83 3.06 14.73
C GLY A 206 3.51 4.54 14.49
N LYS A 207 4.47 5.45 14.64
CA LYS A 207 4.29 6.89 14.43
C LYS A 207 4.99 7.33 13.15
N SER A 208 4.29 8.13 12.35
CA SER A 208 4.92 8.79 11.21
C SER A 208 5.96 9.80 11.73
N PRO A 209 7.23 9.71 11.33
CA PRO A 209 8.23 10.67 11.78
C PRO A 209 8.02 12.01 11.07
N ALA A 210 8.35 13.11 11.76
CA ALA A 210 8.54 14.40 11.13
C ALA A 210 9.93 14.43 10.48
N ALA A 211 10.02 13.98 9.22
CA ALA A 211 11.30 13.91 8.50
C ALA A 211 11.93 15.30 8.38
N ALA A 212 13.16 15.46 8.89
CA ALA A 212 13.95 16.68 8.75
C ALA A 212 14.42 16.90 7.31
N THR A 213 14.70 15.81 6.59
CA THR A 213 15.11 15.80 5.20
C THR A 213 14.07 15.07 4.35
N TRP A 214 13.63 15.70 3.28
CA TRP A 214 12.74 15.11 2.28
C TRP A 214 13.56 14.69 1.07
N VAL A 215 13.15 13.60 0.43
CA VAL A 215 13.90 13.01 -0.68
C VAL A 215 13.12 13.18 -1.97
N TRP A 216 13.77 13.74 -2.98
CA TRP A 216 13.29 13.73 -4.35
C TRP A 216 14.05 12.68 -5.15
N THR A 217 13.34 11.89 -5.94
CA THR A 217 13.95 10.95 -6.90
C THR A 217 13.21 11.01 -8.24
N PRO A 218 13.79 10.53 -9.35
CA PRO A 218 13.08 10.43 -10.61
C PRO A 218 11.77 9.61 -10.53
N GLY A 219 11.72 8.62 -9.63
CA GLY A 219 10.54 7.77 -9.40
C GLY A 219 9.59 8.26 -8.30
N ALA A 220 10.00 9.26 -7.52
CA ALA A 220 9.23 9.85 -6.42
C ALA A 220 9.45 11.36 -6.42
N ARG A 221 8.81 12.02 -7.38
CA ARG A 221 8.95 13.45 -7.64
C ARG A 221 8.04 14.23 -6.69
N ILE A 222 8.56 14.61 -5.52
CA ILE A 222 7.83 15.57 -4.67
C ILE A 222 7.73 16.91 -5.40
N GLY A 223 6.55 17.52 -5.40
CA GLY A 223 6.32 18.83 -6.07
C GLY A 223 6.32 20.01 -5.11
N HIS A 224 6.31 19.75 -3.80
CA HIS A 224 6.32 20.77 -2.77
C HIS A 224 7.16 20.34 -1.56
N LEU A 225 8.06 21.21 -1.12
CA LEU A 225 8.88 21.04 0.07
C LEU A 225 8.35 21.92 1.20
N ALA A 226 8.05 21.30 2.35
CA ALA A 226 7.60 22.04 3.52
C ALA A 226 8.70 22.95 4.08
N ALA A 227 8.30 24.07 4.71
CA ALA A 227 9.22 25.04 5.28
C ALA A 227 10.10 24.41 6.37
N GLY A 228 11.36 24.80 6.42
CA GLY A 228 12.32 24.30 7.41
C GLY A 228 12.77 22.85 7.19
N ARG A 229 12.60 22.29 5.99
CA ARG A 229 13.06 20.95 5.62
C ARG A 229 14.27 21.03 4.70
N ASP A 230 15.20 20.12 4.91
CA ASP A 230 16.28 19.88 3.96
C ASP A 230 15.75 19.09 2.76
N LEU A 231 16.37 19.25 1.60
CA LEU A 231 16.11 18.46 0.42
C LEU A 231 17.30 17.56 0.10
N LEU A 232 17.03 16.29 -0.20
CA LEU A 232 17.99 15.40 -0.83
C LEU A 232 17.51 15.02 -2.23
N ILE A 233 18.22 15.49 -3.25
CA ILE A 233 18.03 15.00 -4.62
C ILE A 233 18.86 13.73 -4.77
N LEU A 234 18.19 12.59 -4.98
CA LEU A 234 18.79 11.26 -4.99
C LEU A 234 18.62 10.62 -6.37
N LEU A 235 19.75 10.19 -6.95
CA LEU A 235 19.89 9.64 -8.29
C LEU A 235 20.54 8.24 -8.25
N PRO A 236 20.22 7.35 -9.21
CA PRO A 236 20.79 6.01 -9.26
C PRO A 236 22.23 5.97 -9.79
N GLN A 237 22.76 7.10 -10.27
CA GLN A 237 24.08 7.22 -10.86
C GLN A 237 24.73 8.56 -10.49
N PRO A 238 26.07 8.66 -10.52
CA PRO A 238 26.76 9.94 -10.39
C PRO A 238 26.32 10.91 -11.48
N ALA A 239 26.18 12.19 -11.12
CA ALA A 239 25.74 13.24 -12.03
C ALA A 239 26.23 14.60 -11.53
N VAL A 240 26.22 15.59 -12.42
CA VAL A 240 26.36 17.01 -12.04
C VAL A 240 24.98 17.64 -12.12
N LEU A 241 24.43 18.07 -10.99
CA LEU A 241 23.18 18.81 -10.92
C LEU A 241 23.44 20.27 -11.29
N HIS A 242 22.65 20.77 -12.23
CA HIS A 242 22.51 22.20 -12.50
C HIS A 242 21.27 22.68 -11.75
N LEU A 243 21.44 23.68 -10.89
CA LEU A 243 20.37 24.19 -10.04
C LEU A 243 20.23 25.70 -10.22
N GLY A 244 19.02 26.21 -10.04
CA GLY A 244 18.72 27.63 -9.96
C GLY A 244 17.47 27.87 -9.12
N PHE A 245 17.15 29.14 -8.89
CA PHE A 245 16.01 29.55 -8.09
C PHE A 245 15.11 30.51 -8.85
N ASP A 246 13.80 30.41 -8.62
CA ASP A 246 12.80 31.35 -9.13
C ASP A 246 12.94 31.67 -10.63
N GLY A 247 13.10 30.64 -11.46
CA GLY A 247 13.32 30.76 -12.91
C GLY A 247 14.80 30.79 -13.29
N TRP A 248 15.59 29.85 -12.78
CA TRP A 248 17.03 29.71 -13.06
C TRP A 248 17.93 30.87 -12.60
N ASN A 249 17.44 31.73 -11.70
CA ASN A 249 18.29 32.77 -11.12
C ASN A 249 19.33 32.15 -10.19
N HIS A 250 20.48 32.82 -10.07
CA HIS A 250 21.61 32.36 -9.24
C HIS A 250 22.08 30.94 -9.58
N GLY A 251 22.07 30.57 -10.86
CA GLY A 251 22.40 29.22 -11.32
C GLY A 251 23.79 28.74 -10.89
N PHE A 252 23.88 27.46 -10.50
CA PHE A 252 25.13 26.84 -10.05
C PHE A 252 25.13 25.32 -10.27
N ASP A 253 26.33 24.77 -10.47
CA ASP A 253 26.55 23.34 -10.66
C ASP A 253 27.13 22.67 -9.43
N ARG A 254 26.63 21.47 -9.11
CA ARG A 254 27.16 20.64 -8.02
C ARG A 254 27.19 19.15 -8.40
N PRO A 255 28.35 18.48 -8.25
CA PRO A 255 28.40 17.04 -8.41
C PRO A 255 27.65 16.36 -7.25
N THR A 256 26.98 15.24 -7.57
CA THR A 256 26.41 14.38 -6.54
C THR A 256 27.50 13.62 -5.79
N GLN A 257 27.24 13.31 -4.52
CA GLN A 257 28.13 12.53 -3.66
C GLN A 257 27.59 11.10 -3.49
N PRO A 258 28.46 10.08 -3.35
CA PRO A 258 28.02 8.72 -3.06
C PRO A 258 27.38 8.64 -1.66
N LEU A 259 26.24 7.95 -1.56
CA LEU A 259 25.47 7.79 -0.31
C LEU A 259 25.39 6.33 0.16
N GLY A 260 26.10 5.42 -0.53
CA GLY A 260 25.99 3.97 -0.33
C GLY A 260 24.87 3.35 -1.15
N LEU A 261 24.78 2.01 -1.16
CA LEU A 261 23.77 1.26 -1.93
C LEU A 261 23.72 1.61 -3.43
N ALA A 262 24.86 2.00 -4.00
CA ALA A 262 24.97 2.51 -5.39
C ALA A 262 24.08 3.74 -5.68
N LEU A 263 23.78 4.55 -4.66
CA LEU A 263 23.03 5.79 -4.80
C LEU A 263 23.94 7.01 -4.67
N HIS A 264 23.58 8.05 -5.41
CA HIS A 264 24.26 9.34 -5.40
C HIS A 264 23.27 10.45 -5.10
N GLY A 265 23.69 11.50 -4.42
CA GLY A 265 22.80 12.63 -4.20
C GLY A 265 23.47 13.94 -3.82
N LEU A 266 22.66 14.98 -3.81
CA LEU A 266 23.02 16.31 -3.35
C LEU A 266 22.01 16.75 -2.30
N LYS A 267 22.52 17.11 -1.12
CA LYS A 267 21.71 17.67 -0.04
C LYS A 267 21.75 19.20 -0.12
N LEU A 268 20.57 19.83 -0.06
CA LEU A 268 20.39 21.27 0.10
C LEU A 268 19.75 21.52 1.46
N ASP A 269 20.38 22.40 2.25
CA ASP A 269 19.93 22.67 3.61
C ASP A 269 18.76 23.67 3.59
N ALA A 270 17.84 23.53 4.54
CA ALA A 270 16.66 24.39 4.64
C ALA A 270 17.00 25.90 4.66
N ALA A 271 18.14 26.27 5.24
CA ALA A 271 18.61 27.66 5.28
C ALA A 271 18.91 28.23 3.89
N GLN A 272 19.43 27.41 2.97
CA GLN A 272 19.70 27.81 1.59
C GLN A 272 18.40 28.01 0.80
N LEU A 273 17.37 27.22 1.12
CA LEU A 273 16.10 27.21 0.40
C LEU A 273 15.11 28.29 0.87
N ARG A 274 15.23 28.75 2.11
CA ARG A 274 14.24 29.61 2.78
C ARG A 274 13.92 30.93 2.08
N SER A 275 14.83 31.46 1.27
CA SER A 275 14.67 32.78 0.63
C SER A 275 14.04 32.72 -0.77
N TYR A 276 13.69 31.52 -1.25
CA TYR A 276 13.24 31.30 -2.62
C TYR A 276 11.87 30.61 -2.62
N ARG A 277 11.13 30.74 -3.73
CA ARG A 277 9.80 30.12 -3.89
C ARG A 277 9.85 28.85 -4.72
N VAL A 278 10.81 28.76 -5.64
CA VAL A 278 10.98 27.63 -6.55
C VAL A 278 12.45 27.25 -6.62
N LEU A 279 12.73 25.95 -6.53
CA LEU A 279 13.99 25.36 -6.95
C LEU A 279 13.80 24.77 -8.36
N ASP A 280 14.58 25.26 -9.32
CA ASP A 280 14.68 24.71 -10.67
C ASP A 280 15.94 23.84 -10.74
N PHE A 281 15.84 22.65 -11.32
CA PHE A 281 17.03 21.81 -11.50
C PHE A 281 16.92 20.82 -12.66
N THR A 282 18.07 20.48 -13.20
CA THR A 282 18.29 19.39 -14.15
C THR A 282 19.67 18.77 -13.86
N TRP A 283 20.09 17.76 -14.61
CA TRP A 283 21.43 17.19 -14.44
C TRP A 283 22.07 16.71 -15.73
N GLN A 284 23.39 16.67 -15.68
CA GLN A 284 24.26 16.07 -16.69
C GLN A 284 24.76 14.71 -16.20
N GLY A 285 24.62 13.68 -17.03
CA GLY A 285 25.14 12.34 -16.80
C GLY A 285 26.68 12.29 -16.90
N MET A 286 27.26 11.15 -16.51
CA MET A 286 28.71 10.95 -16.57
C MET A 286 29.28 10.96 -18.00
N ASP A 287 28.45 10.69 -18.99
CA ASP A 287 28.77 10.77 -20.42
C ASP A 287 28.78 12.23 -20.95
N GLY A 288 28.45 13.21 -20.10
CA GLY A 288 28.33 14.60 -20.49
C GLY A 288 27.00 14.93 -21.15
N ALA A 289 26.05 13.99 -21.26
CA ALA A 289 24.74 14.26 -21.81
C ALA A 289 23.83 14.91 -20.76
N TRP A 290 23.11 15.96 -21.15
CA TRP A 290 22.02 16.49 -20.35
C TRP A 290 20.83 15.54 -20.37
N LEU A 291 20.09 15.48 -19.26
CA LEU A 291 18.86 14.69 -19.20
C LEU A 291 17.83 15.12 -20.26
N GLY A 292 17.77 16.41 -20.58
CA GLY A 292 16.78 16.98 -21.50
C GLY A 292 15.39 17.18 -20.89
N GLU A 293 15.27 17.11 -19.57
CA GLU A 293 14.07 17.44 -18.80
C GLU A 293 14.47 18.37 -17.64
N ASP A 294 13.64 19.38 -17.40
CA ASP A 294 13.79 20.32 -16.29
C ASP A 294 12.75 20.04 -15.21
N PHE A 295 13.14 20.17 -13.95
CA PHE A 295 12.27 19.95 -12.81
C PHE A 295 12.11 21.23 -12.00
N GLN A 296 10.90 21.38 -11.44
CA GLN A 296 10.57 22.45 -10.52
C GLN A 296 10.04 21.87 -9.22
N LEU A 297 10.49 22.43 -8.10
CA LEU A 297 10.03 22.11 -6.76
C LEU A 297 9.57 23.39 -6.07
N LEU A 298 8.30 23.43 -5.66
CA LEU A 298 7.77 24.54 -4.88
C LEU A 298 8.34 24.50 -3.45
N LEU A 299 8.83 25.63 -2.98
CA LEU A 299 9.40 25.78 -1.65
C LEU A 299 8.41 26.56 -0.79
N ALA A 300 7.96 25.97 0.31
CA ALA A 300 7.17 26.71 1.30
C ALA A 300 8.05 27.73 2.02
N THR A 301 7.55 28.96 2.05
CA THR A 301 8.10 30.11 2.79
C THR A 301 7.78 30.04 4.27
#